data_AF-F0FBA8-F1
#
_entry.id   AF-F0FBA8-F1
#
_cell.length_a   1.000
_cell.length_b   1.000
_cell.length_c   1.000
_cell.angle_alpha   90.00
_cell.angle_beta   90.00
_cell.angle_gamma   90.00
#
_symmetry.space_group_name_H-M   'P 1'
#
loop_
_entity.id
_entity.type
_entity.pdbx_description
1 polymer ?
#
loop_
_entity_poly.entity_id
_entity_poly.type
_entity_poly.pdbx_seq_one_letter_code
_entity_poly.pdbx_strand_id
1 'polypeptide(L)' 'MFEDNIGESLSIDETCLSSGEVYTFLTNKAGKGRKGTLVAVVKGTKAEDIIKVLKKINLSKRKTVKEITLDLSSSMMR' A
#
# COMPACT_ATOMS: atom_id res chain seq x y z
N MET A 1 4.91 8.83 -3.48
CA MET A 1 3.98 8.58 -2.36
C MET A 1 2.98 9.73 -2.31
N PHE A 2 1.74 9.47 -1.92
CA PHE A 2 0.63 10.43 -1.85
C PHE A 2 -0.02 10.31 -0.47
N GLU A 3 0.65 10.82 0.55
CA GLU A 3 0.26 10.63 1.95
C GLU A 3 -1.10 11.25 2.31
N ASP A 4 -1.52 12.28 1.58
CA ASP A 4 -2.83 12.92 1.75
C ASP A 4 -3.99 12.04 1.29
N ASN A 5 -3.71 10.97 0.55
CA ASN A 5 -4.72 10.01 0.12
C ASN A 5 -5.04 8.95 1.18
N ILE A 6 -4.39 8.96 2.36
CA ILE A 6 -4.75 8.07 3.46
C ILE A 6 -6.23 8.27 3.84
N GLY A 7 -6.90 7.16 4.12
CA GLY A 7 -8.27 7.13 4.63
C GLY A 7 -8.45 6.03 5.67
N GLU A 8 -9.68 5.84 6.12
CA GLU A 8 -9.99 4.85 7.18
C GLU A 8 -9.87 3.40 6.69
N SER A 9 -10.07 3.15 5.39
CA SER A 9 -10.07 1.81 4.79
C SER A 9 -9.07 1.73 3.65
N LEU A 10 -8.02 0.94 3.84
CA LEU A 10 -6.95 0.75 2.86
C LEU A 10 -6.93 -0.67 2.30
N SER A 11 -6.31 -0.83 1.13
CA SER A 11 -5.97 -2.12 0.53
C SER A 11 -4.48 -2.18 0.27
N ILE A 12 -3.89 -3.34 0.49
CA ILE A 12 -2.53 -3.68 0.07
C ILE A 12 -2.62 -4.81 -0.95
N ASP A 13 -2.04 -4.55 -2.12
CA ASP A 13 -2.10 -5.44 -3.27
C ASP A 13 -0.69 -5.57 -3.88
N GLU A 14 -0.38 -6.69 -4.52
CA GLU A 14 0.86 -6.89 -5.27
C GLU A 14 0.59 -7.10 -6.76
N THR A 15 1.47 -6.59 -7.63
CA THR A 15 1.34 -6.78 -9.07
C THR A 15 2.72 -6.88 -9.71
N CYS A 16 2.86 -7.87 -10.58
CA CYS A 16 4.01 -8.01 -11.46
C CYS A 16 3.77 -7.22 -12.75
N LEU A 17 4.69 -6.31 -13.09
CA LEU A 17 4.69 -5.63 -14.38
C LEU A 17 5.33 -6.52 -15.43
N SER A 18 5.08 -6.23 -16.71
CA SER A 18 5.61 -7.00 -17.85
C SER A 18 7.15 -7.10 -17.90
N SER A 19 7.86 -6.24 -17.17
CA SER A 19 9.31 -6.29 -16.98
C SER A 19 9.78 -7.39 -16.00
N GLY A 20 8.87 -8.14 -15.37
CA GLY A 20 9.19 -9.09 -14.30
C GLY A 20 9.39 -8.43 -12.93
N GLU A 21 9.19 -7.12 -12.84
CA GLU A 21 9.28 -6.38 -11.58
C GLU A 21 7.98 -6.47 -10.80
N VAL A 22 8.06 -6.86 -9.54
CA VAL A 22 6.91 -6.89 -8.63
C VAL A 22 6.84 -5.59 -7.84
N TYR A 23 5.63 -5.06 -7.67
CA TYR A 23 5.35 -3.88 -6.88
C TYR A 23 4.24 -4.17 -5.87
N THR A 24 4.34 -3.56 -4.69
CA THR A 24 3.27 -3.49 -3.70
C THR A 24 2.62 -2.11 -3.75
N PHE A 25 1.29 -2.10 -3.81
CA PHE A 25 0.46 -0.92 -3.83
C PHE A 25 -0.27 -0.80 -2.50
N LEU A 26 -0.26 0.40 -1.94
CA LEU A 26 -1.17 0.79 -0.87
C LEU A 26 -2.21 1.73 -1.47
N THR A 27 -3.48 1.36 -1.38
CA THR A 27 -4.59 2.13 -1.95
C THR A 27 -5.66 2.44 -0.92
N ASN A 28 -6.36 3.56 -1.09
CA ASN A 28 -7.52 3.95 -0.31
C ASN A 28 -8.80 3.53 -1.04
N LYS A 29 -9.58 2.65 -0.39
CA LYS A 29 -10.79 2.07 -0.96
C LYS A 29 -11.87 3.11 -1.23
N ALA A 30 -11.92 4.20 -0.47
CA ALA A 30 -12.88 5.28 -0.67
C ALA A 30 -12.73 5.95 -2.04
N GLY A 31 -11.52 5.94 -2.61
CA GLY A 31 -11.25 6.54 -3.92
C GLY A 31 -11.79 5.73 -5.11
N LYS A 32 -12.15 4.45 -4.93
CA LYS A 32 -12.78 3.59 -5.96
C LYS A 32 -12.06 3.59 -7.31
N GLY A 33 -10.72 3.50 -7.30
CA GLY A 33 -9.88 3.47 -8.51
C GLY A 33 -9.71 4.82 -9.22
N ARG A 34 -10.16 5.93 -8.61
CA ARG A 34 -10.07 7.28 -9.18
C ARG A 34 -8.90 8.05 -8.56
N LYS A 35 -8.78 9.33 -8.95
CA LYS A 35 -7.85 10.26 -8.30
C LYS A 35 -8.08 10.25 -6.78
N GLY A 36 -7.02 10.09 -6.01
CA GLY A 36 -7.09 9.94 -4.56
C GLY A 36 -7.06 8.50 -4.06
N THR A 37 -7.10 7.48 -4.94
CA THR A 37 -6.98 6.08 -4.54
C THR A 37 -5.54 5.70 -4.16
N LEU A 38 -4.54 6.10 -4.95
CA LEU A 38 -3.18 5.62 -4.73
C LEU A 38 -2.52 6.32 -3.53
N VAL A 39 -2.07 5.57 -2.51
CA VAL A 39 -1.36 6.13 -1.35
C VAL A 39 0.15 5.93 -1.49
N ALA A 40 0.59 4.72 -1.79
CA ALA A 40 2.01 4.41 -1.99
C ALA A 40 2.20 3.31 -3.04
N VAL A 41 3.36 3.34 -3.69
CA VAL A 41 3.88 2.27 -4.54
C VAL A 41 5.27 1.95 -4.04
N VAL A 42 5.53 0.67 -3.77
CA VAL A 42 6.81 0.16 -3.30
C VAL A 42 7.27 -0.91 -4.29
N LYS A 43 8.54 -0.86 -4.70
CA LYS A 43 9.12 -1.92 -5.52
C LYS A 43 9.47 -3.10 -4.62
N GLY A 44 9.06 -4.30 -5.02
CA GLY A 44 9.23 -5.55 -4.28
C GLY A 44 8.09 -5.84 -3.31
N THR A 45 8.12 -7.06 -2.74
CA THR A 45 7.08 -7.61 -1.85
C THR A 45 7.56 -7.85 -0.41
N LYS A 46 8.84 -7.57 -0.13
CA LYS A 46 9.43 -7.78 1.20
C LYS A 46 8.75 -6.90 2.23
N ALA A 47 8.12 -7.52 3.22
CA ALA A 47 7.36 -6.82 4.25
C ALA A 47 8.23 -5.79 5.00
N GLU A 48 9.48 -6.14 5.33
CA GLU A 48 10.41 -5.25 6.02
C GLU A 48 10.67 -3.93 5.28
N ASP A 49 10.81 -3.99 3.95
CA ASP A 49 11.10 -2.82 3.13
C ASP A 49 9.85 -1.98 2.92
N ILE A 50 8.70 -2.63 2.75
CA ILE A 50 7.39 -1.97 2.68
C ILE A 50 7.11 -1.23 3.98
N ILE A 51 7.33 -1.86 5.14
CA ILE A 51 7.14 -1.22 6.45
C ILE A 51 8.05 0.00 6.60
N LYS A 52 9.32 -0.07 6.18
CA LYS A 52 10.24 1.09 6.20
C LYS A 52 9.71 2.25 5.36
N VAL A 53 9.15 1.96 4.18
CA VAL A 53 8.56 3.00 3.32
C VAL A 53 7.28 3.57 3.93
N LEU A 54 6.36 2.73 4.39
CA LEU A 54 5.09 3.18 4.97
C LEU A 54 5.27 3.95 6.28
N LYS A 55 6.32 3.67 7.05
CA LYS A 55 6.67 4.44 8.26
C LYS A 55 7.06 5.89 7.98
N LYS A 56 7.39 6.25 6.73
CA LYS A 56 7.59 7.65 6.32
C LYS A 56 6.29 8.47 6.39
N ILE A 57 5.13 7.81 6.25
CA ILE A 57 3.83 8.44 6.46
C ILE A 57 3.72 8.88 7.92
N ASN A 58 3.35 10.15 8.12
CA ASN A 58 3.20 10.71 9.46
C ASN A 58 2.30 9.82 10.33
N LEU A 59 2.72 9.61 11.59
CA LEU A 59 2.03 8.76 12.54
C LEU A 59 0.58 9.20 12.75
N SER A 60 0.28 10.50 12.73
CA SER A 60 -1.09 11.01 12.89
C SER A 60 -2.02 10.51 11.79
N LYS A 61 -1.56 10.51 10.54
CA LYS A 61 -2.29 9.96 9.39
C LYS A 61 -2.44 8.44 9.50
N ARG A 62 -1.38 7.72 9.87
CA ARG A 62 -1.47 6.25 10.04
C ARG A 62 -2.48 5.84 11.12
N LYS A 63 -2.66 6.65 12.16
CA LYS A 63 -3.63 6.40 13.24
C LYS A 63 -5.09 6.60 12.82
N THR A 64 -5.38 7.17 11.64
CA THR A 64 -6.76 7.29 11.14
C THR A 64 -7.25 6.02 10.44
N VAL A 65 -6.35 5.09 10.12
CA VAL A 65 -6.68 3.83 9.45
C VAL A 65 -7.38 2.90 10.45
N LYS A 66 -8.56 2.40 10.08
CA LYS A 66 -9.38 1.47 10.87
C LYS A 66 -9.27 0.04 10.37
N GLU A 67 -9.13 -0.13 9.06
CA GLU A 67 -9.02 -1.44 8.44
C GLU A 67 -8.03 -1.43 7.26
N ILE A 68 -7.38 -2.57 7.08
CA ILE A 68 -6.54 -2.86 5.92
C ILE A 68 -6.97 -4.23 5.41
N THR A 69 -7.35 -4.31 4.14
CA THR A 69 -7.44 -5.58 3.42
C THR A 69 -6.14 -5.85 2.72
N LEU A 70 -5.71 -7.10 2.76
CA LEU A 70 -4.42 -7.54 2.28
C LEU A 70 -4.71 -8.74 1.37
N ASP A 71 -4.56 -8.55 0.06
CA ASP A 71 -4.75 -9.62 -0.93
C ASP A 71 -3.38 -10.12 -1.40
N LEU A 72 -3.04 -11.37 -1.07
CA LEU A 72 -1.66 -11.87 -1.14
C LEU A 72 -1.54 -13.23 -1.81
N SER A 73 -0.47 -13.38 -2.60
CA SER A 73 0.18 -14.66 -2.79
C SER A 73 1.09 -14.99 -1.59
N SER A 74 1.44 -16.28 -1.43
CA SER A 74 2.30 -16.77 -0.34
C SER A 74 3.73 -16.18 -0.29
N SER A 75 4.11 -15.33 -1.25
CA SER A 75 5.44 -14.75 -1.38
C SER A 75 5.77 -13.63 -0.38
N MET A 76 4.77 -13.02 0.25
CA MET A 76 4.93 -11.89 1.19
C MET A 76 5.23 -12.31 2.65
N MET A 77 5.12 -13.59 2.98
CA MET A 77 5.32 -14.13 4.34
C MET A 77 6.80 -14.39 4.70
N ARG A 78 7.74 -13.94 3.86
CA ARG A 78 9.19 -14.11 4.09
C ARG A 78 9.88 -12.80 4.44
#